data_AF-A0A959H0N7-F1
#
_entry.id   AF-A0A959H0N7-F1
#
_cell.length_a   1.000
_cell.length_b   1.000
_cell.length_c   1.000
_cell.angle_alpha   90.00
_cell.angle_beta   90.00
_cell.angle_gamma   90.00
#
_symmetry.space_group_name_H-M   'P 1'
#
loop_
_entity.id
_entity.type
_entity.pdbx_description
1 polymer ?
#
loop_
_entity_poly.entity_id
_entity_poly.type
_entity_poly.pdbx_seq_one_letter_code
_entity_poly.pdbx_strand_id
1 'polypeptide(L)' 'QLTDMSGRLLLETSKTFPAGTGMLEIPASAMPDSGMYFWKVAAGETVRSGKLIKG' A
#
# COMPACT_ATOMS: atom_id res chain seq x y z
N GLN A 1 -3.35 -0.31 -2.74
CA GLN A 1 -2.53 0.54 -3.63
C GLN A 1 -1.50 1.34 -2.84
N LEU A 2 -0.38 1.66 -3.48
CA LEU A 2 0.71 2.52 -2.99
C LEU A 2 1.02 3.61 -4.02
N THR A 3 1.15 4.86 -3.60
CA THR A 3 1.52 6.00 -4.45
C THR A 3 2.69 6.79 -3.87
N ASP A 4 3.45 7.49 -4.69
CA ASP A 4 4.40 8.53 -4.23
C ASP A 4 3.69 9.86 -3.91
N MET A 5 4.48 10.86 -3.48
CA MET A 5 4.00 12.21 -3.14
C MET A 5 3.34 12.96 -4.31
N SER A 6 3.63 12.59 -5.55
CA SER A 6 2.98 13.18 -6.73
C SER A 6 1.61 12.56 -7.02
N GLY A 7 1.24 11.51 -6.28
CA GLY A 7 0.04 10.71 -6.53
C GLY A 7 0.24 9.65 -7.61
N ARG A 8 1.45 9.47 -8.15
CA ARG A 8 1.75 8.40 -9.11
C ARG A 8 1.60 7.05 -8.42
N LEU A 9 0.78 6.17 -9.02
CA LEU A 9 0.60 4.80 -8.57
C LEU A 9 1.88 3.99 -8.81
N LEU A 10 2.41 3.38 -7.76
CA LEU A 10 3.63 2.56 -7.79
C LEU A 10 3.32 1.07 -7.67
N LEU A 11 2.27 0.73 -6.91
CA LEU A 11 1.84 -0.64 -6.71
C LEU A 11 0.34 -0.71 -6.53
N GLU A 12 -0.28 -1.62 -7.27
CA GLU A 12 -1.63 -2.09 -7.03
C GLU A 12 -1.60 -3.60 -6.86
N THR A 13 -2.29 -4.09 -5.82
CA THR A 13 -2.38 -5.52 -5.54
C THR A 13 -3.75 -5.82 -4.96
N SER A 14 -4.25 -7.00 -5.30
CA SER A 14 -5.49 -7.55 -4.78
C SER A 14 -5.25 -8.98 -4.32
N LYS A 15 -5.79 -9.34 -3.17
CA LYS A 15 -5.65 -10.68 -2.58
C LYS A 15 -6.91 -11.03 -1.80
N THR A 16 -7.35 -12.26 -1.95
CA THR A 16 -8.43 -12.83 -1.15
C THR A 16 -7.84 -13.43 0.12
N PHE A 17 -8.46 -13.12 1.26
CA PHE A 17 -8.10 -13.71 2.54
C PHE A 17 -9.29 -14.51 3.08
N PRO A 18 -9.03 -15.64 3.77
CA PRO A 18 -10.00 -16.21 4.69
C PRO A 18 -10.41 -15.19 5.76
N ALA A 19 -11.52 -15.45 6.45
CA ALA A 19 -11.90 -14.66 7.60
C ALA A 19 -10.78 -14.62 8.66
N GLY A 20 -10.49 -13.43 9.20
CA GLY A 20 -9.43 -13.21 10.17
C GLY A 20 -8.36 -12.25 9.66
N THR A 21 -7.16 -12.34 10.24
CA THR A 21 -6.05 -11.45 9.91
C THR A 21 -5.37 -11.88 8.62
N GLY A 22 -5.31 -10.97 7.65
CA GLY A 22 -4.54 -11.12 6.42
C GLY A 22 -3.31 -10.21 6.41
N MET A 23 -2.25 -10.63 5.73
CA MET A 23 -1.06 -9.81 5.52
C MET A 23 -0.88 -9.47 4.03
N LEU A 24 -0.78 -8.17 3.75
CA LEU A 24 -0.37 -7.63 2.46
C LEU A 24 1.06 -7.10 2.59
N GLU A 25 1.92 -7.50 1.68
CA GLU A 25 3.31 -7.07 1.64
C GLU A 25 3.52 -6.07 0.51
N ILE A 26 4.36 -5.06 0.78
CA ILE A 26 4.82 -4.11 -0.22
C ILE A 26 6.29 -4.44 -0.48
N PRO A 27 6.66 -4.95 -1.68
CA PRO A 27 8.05 -5.23 -1.98
C PRO A 27 8.86 -3.93 -1.98
N ALA A 28 10.10 -3.97 -1.50
CA ALA A 28 10.97 -2.79 -1.45
C ALA A 28 11.19 -2.14 -2.82
N SER A 29 11.12 -2.94 -3.91
CA SER A 29 11.19 -2.46 -5.29
C SER A 29 10.02 -1.55 -5.70
N ALA A 30 8.89 -1.60 -5.00
CA ALA A 30 7.76 -0.68 -5.23
C ALA A 30 8.00 0.73 -4.65
N MET A 31 9.07 0.92 -3.87
CA MET A 31 9.47 2.20 -3.30
C MET A 31 10.91 2.48 -3.73
N PRO A 32 11.17 2.87 -4.99
CA PRO A 32 12.53 2.96 -5.52
C PRO A 32 13.40 3.96 -4.74
N ASP A 33 12.84 5.12 -4.41
CA ASP A 33 13.57 6.25 -3.85
C ASP A 33 13.36 6.40 -2.33
N SER A 34 14.28 7.07 -1.64
CA SER A 34 14.00 7.57 -0.29
C SER A 34 12.87 8.60 -0.35
N GLY A 35 11.94 8.58 0.60
CA GLY A 35 10.86 9.55 0.64
C GLY A 35 9.61 9.06 1.34
N MET A 36 8.52 9.80 1.10
CA MET A 36 7.21 9.51 1.65
C MET A 36 6.32 8.88 0.59
N TYR A 37 5.57 7.86 1.03
CA TYR A 37 4.63 7.11 0.21
C TYR A 37 3.29 7.03 0.92
N PHE A 38 2.21 6.93 0.15
CA PHE A 38 0.86 6.78 0.69
C PHE A 38 0.27 5.45 0.30
N TRP A 39 -0.25 4.72 1.27
CA TRP A 39 -0.95 3.46 1.03
C TRP A 39 -2.45 3.62 1.29
N LYS A 40 -3.24 2.85 0.54
CA LYS A 40 -4.68 2.70 0.72
C LYS A 40 -5.05 1.23 0.52
N VAL A 41 -5.76 0.66 1.47
CA VAL A 41 -6.28 -0.72 1.46
C VAL A 41 -7.80 -0.66 1.60
N ALA A 42 -8.51 -1.41 0.76
CA ALA A 42 -9.95 -1.56 0.82
C ALA A 42 -10.30 -3.03 1.08
N ALA A 43 -11.24 -3.28 1.99
CA ALA A 43 -11.77 -4.60 2.30
C ALA A 43 -13.28 -4.48 2.53
N GLY A 44 -14.07 -4.95 1.57
CA GLY A 44 -15.51 -4.68 1.52
C GLY A 44 -15.77 -3.17 1.50
N GLU A 45 -16.59 -2.69 2.43
CA GLU A 45 -16.92 -1.27 2.58
C GLU A 45 -15.90 -0.49 3.42
N THR A 46 -14.92 -1.17 4.03
CA THR A 46 -13.91 -0.52 4.85
C THR A 46 -12.72 -0.09 4.01
N VAL A 47 -12.33 1.17 4.15
CA VAL A 47 -11.12 1.72 3.56
C VAL A 47 -10.21 2.21 4.68
N ARG A 48 -8.94 1.81 4.64
CA ARG A 48 -7.88 2.35 5.50
C ARG A 48 -6.76 2.92 4.65
N SER A 49 -6.10 3.94 5.16
CA SER A 49 -4.97 4.57 4.52
C SER A 49 -3.94 5.03 5.54
N GLY A 50 -2.75 5.33 5.05
CA GLY A 50 -1.66 5.86 5.86
C GLY A 50 -0.47 6.28 5.02
N LYS A 51 0.61 6.65 5.70
CA LYS A 51 1.88 7.02 5.08
C LYS A 51 3.00 6.07 5.50
N LEU A 52 3.97 5.90 4.63
CA LEU A 52 5.22 5.19 4.87
C LEU A 52 6.37 6.17 4.61
N ILE A 53 7.42 6.09 5.43
CA ILE A 53 8.65 6.86 5.26
C ILE A 53 9.77 5.86 5.00
N LYS A 54 10.41 5.97 3.84
CA LYS A 54 11.62 5.22 3.49
C LYS A 54 12.81 6.16 3.59
N GLY A 55 13.76 5.82 4.46
CA GLY A 55 15.07 6.47 4.56
C GLY A 55 16.10 5.86 3.63
#